data_AF-G9ZGH8-F1
#
_entry.id   AF-G9ZGH8-F1
#
_cell.length_a   1.000
_cell.length_b   1.000
_cell.length_c   1.000
_cell.angle_alpha   90.00
_cell.angle_beta   90.00
_cell.angle_gamma   90.00
#
_symmetry.space_group_name_H-M   'P 1'
#
loop_
_entity.id
_entity.type
_entity.pdbx_description
1 polymer ?
#
loop_
_entity_poly.entity_id
_entity_poly.type
_entity_poly.pdbx_seq_one_letter_code
_entity_poly.pdbx_strand_id
1 'polypeptide(L)'
;MADKSLTIRAVLINRQIPLPLPLEPSMKTLIKNTLAAVTLAGLAVSASAQNFAGKTSQELGQKIANEVMMEVMAEVQKAGGKQPSQEEIGKMLGKKMADKMRANLAELKKGATEDCTNLYGQDKASNCACVTDKTDYEGMFALIEKQMANPQTER
;
A
#
# COMPACT_ATOMS: atom_id res chain seq x y z
N MET A 1 15.44 67.35 37.23
CA MET A 1 14.93 67.01 38.58
C MET A 1 15.18 65.54 38.79
N ALA A 2 15.80 65.21 39.92
CA ALA A 2 16.16 63.85 40.30
C ALA A 2 14.91 63.03 40.64
N ASP A 3 14.93 61.73 40.37
CA ASP A 3 14.64 60.79 41.46
C ASP A 3 15.44 59.50 41.28
N LYS A 4 16.04 59.09 42.41
CA LYS A 4 16.89 57.93 42.63
C LYS A 4 16.04 56.97 43.45
N SER A 5 15.83 55.74 42.98
CA SER A 5 15.66 54.61 43.91
C SER A 5 16.05 53.33 43.22
N LEU A 6 17.30 52.93 43.41
CA LEU A 6 17.72 51.84 44.29
C LEU A 6 17.40 50.46 43.69
N THR A 7 18.35 49.84 43.01
CA THR A 7 19.41 49.00 43.62
C THR A 7 18.86 47.61 43.97
N ILE A 8 19.16 46.61 43.16
CA ILE A 8 19.89 45.43 43.67
C ILE A 8 20.98 45.07 42.65
N ARG A 9 22.22 45.26 43.10
CA ARG A 9 23.43 44.71 42.52
C ARG A 9 23.57 43.26 42.94
N ALA A 10 23.87 42.38 42.01
CA ALA A 10 24.85 41.30 42.18
C ALA A 10 25.38 40.98 40.77
N VAL A 11 26.62 41.34 40.39
CA VAL A 11 27.88 40.69 40.79
C VAL A 11 27.75 39.19 40.54
N LEU A 12 28.49 38.52 39.66
CA LEU A 12 29.66 38.82 38.84
C LEU A 12 29.90 37.50 38.03
N ILE A 13 30.77 37.57 37.02
CA ILE A 13 31.62 36.47 36.56
C ILE A 13 30.99 35.47 35.56
N ASN A 14 31.25 35.79 34.29
CA ASN A 14 32.08 34.96 33.42
C ASN A 14 31.48 33.63 32.94
N ARG A 15 30.77 33.68 31.80
CA ARG A 15 31.05 32.73 30.71
C ARG A 15 30.55 33.27 29.37
N GLN A 16 31.52 33.64 28.55
CA GLN A 16 31.40 33.83 27.11
C GLN A 16 30.92 32.51 26.47
N ILE A 17 29.62 32.37 26.19
CA ILE A 17 29.10 31.41 25.22
C ILE A 17 27.95 32.10 24.48
N PRO A 18 28.13 32.54 23.22
CA PRO A 18 27.01 33.00 22.42
C PRO A 18 26.15 31.78 22.10
N LEU A 19 24.89 31.80 22.54
CA LEU A 19 23.80 31.03 21.95
C LEU A 19 23.49 31.64 20.57
N PRO A 20 23.49 30.87 19.47
CA PRO A 20 22.73 31.22 18.30
C PRO A 20 21.64 30.17 18.09
N LEU A 21 20.39 30.55 18.32
CA LEU A 21 19.26 30.02 17.57
C LEU A 21 18.34 31.23 17.25
N PRO A 22 17.69 31.29 16.08
CA PRO A 22 17.45 30.21 15.13
C PRO A 22 17.95 30.54 13.71
N LEU A 23 18.56 29.56 13.02
CA LEU A 23 18.53 29.56 11.56
C LEU A 23 17.47 28.54 11.16
N GLU A 24 16.29 29.06 10.80
CA GLU A 24 15.25 28.26 10.17
C GLU A 24 15.83 27.54 8.96
N PRO A 25 15.79 26.19 8.90
CA PRO A 25 16.04 25.52 7.64
C PRO A 25 14.90 25.88 6.70
N SER A 26 15.25 26.63 5.65
CA SER A 26 14.41 26.84 4.47
C SER A 26 13.63 25.58 4.15
N MET A 27 12.31 25.72 4.00
CA MET A 27 11.36 24.65 3.70
C MET A 27 11.80 23.80 2.48
N LYS A 28 12.63 24.38 1.58
CA LYS A 28 13.22 23.68 0.42
C LYS A 28 14.24 22.60 0.82
N THR A 29 14.97 22.77 1.92
CA THR A 29 15.95 21.78 2.42
C THR A 29 15.26 20.66 3.17
N LEU A 30 14.22 20.99 3.94
CA LEU A 30 13.32 20.00 4.56
C LEU A 30 12.69 19.12 3.49
N ILE A 31 12.06 19.69 2.45
CA ILE A 31 11.41 18.90 1.39
C ILE A 31 12.40 17.97 0.66
N LYS A 32 13.63 18.41 0.39
CA LYS A 32 14.63 17.57 -0.30
C LYS A 32 15.08 16.37 0.53
N ASN A 33 15.28 16.55 1.84
CA ASN A 33 15.70 15.45 2.72
C ASN A 33 14.51 14.58 3.16
N THR A 34 13.32 15.16 3.30
CA THR A 34 12.09 14.42 3.58
C THR A 34 11.64 13.60 2.37
N LEU A 35 11.86 14.06 1.13
CA LEU A 35 11.53 13.25 -0.05
C LEU A 35 12.36 11.97 -0.09
N ALA A 36 13.66 12.02 0.21
CA ALA A 36 14.50 10.83 0.25
C ALA A 36 14.16 9.88 1.44
N ALA A 37 13.73 10.43 2.58
CA ALA A 37 13.32 9.64 3.74
C ALA A 37 11.93 8.99 3.59
N VAL A 38 10.99 9.67 2.91
CA VAL A 38 9.63 9.16 2.67
C VAL A 38 9.63 8.05 1.62
N THR A 39 10.58 8.05 0.67
CA THR A 39 10.71 6.93 -0.28
C THR A 39 11.10 5.62 0.41
N LEU A 40 11.88 5.65 1.49
CA LEU A 40 12.20 4.42 2.24
C LEU A 40 11.07 3.91 3.13
N ALA A 41 10.14 4.77 3.56
CA ALA A 41 8.96 4.35 4.31
C ALA A 41 7.83 3.85 3.39
N GLY A 42 7.75 4.33 2.14
CA GLY A 42 6.78 3.89 1.13
C GLY A 42 7.10 2.54 0.47
N LEU A 43 8.35 2.07 0.57
CA LEU A 43 8.75 0.72 0.13
C LEU A 43 8.40 -0.39 1.15
N ALA A 44 7.82 0.00 2.29
CA ALA A 44 7.32 -0.94 3.30
C ALA A 44 5.88 -1.40 3.04
N VAL A 45 5.26 -1.07 1.90
CA VAL A 45 4.34 -2.04 1.26
C VAL A 45 5.25 -3.14 0.72
N SER A 46 5.64 -3.98 1.68
CA SER A 46 6.64 -5.01 1.61
C SER A 46 6.92 -5.53 0.20
N ALA A 47 8.20 -5.63 -0.17
CA ALA A 47 8.64 -6.56 -1.21
C ALA A 47 8.07 -7.99 -1.03
N SER A 48 7.48 -8.29 0.14
CA SER A 48 6.67 -9.49 0.35
C SER A 48 5.39 -9.54 -0.50
N ALA A 49 4.72 -8.42 -0.86
CA ALA A 49 3.58 -8.43 -1.78
C ALA A 49 3.95 -8.87 -3.22
N GLN A 50 5.14 -8.49 -3.69
CA GLN A 50 5.67 -8.96 -4.97
C GLN A 50 6.17 -10.42 -4.91
N ASN A 51 6.44 -10.95 -3.73
CA ASN A 51 6.83 -12.35 -3.49
C ASN A 51 5.66 -13.24 -3.03
N PHE A 52 4.49 -12.69 -2.68
CA PHE A 52 3.31 -13.46 -2.27
C PHE A 52 2.66 -14.19 -3.45
N ALA A 53 2.81 -13.65 -4.65
CA ALA A 53 2.42 -14.34 -5.87
C ALA A 53 3.68 -14.97 -6.46
N GLY A 54 3.95 -16.23 -6.14
CA GLY A 54 4.93 -16.98 -6.92
C GLY A 54 4.38 -17.27 -8.33
N LYS A 55 5.16 -17.99 -9.12
CA LYS A 55 4.89 -18.16 -10.55
C LYS A 55 3.47 -18.72 -10.81
N THR A 56 3.02 -19.70 -10.03
CA THR A 56 1.73 -20.36 -10.26
C THR A 56 0.57 -19.42 -9.96
N SER A 57 0.61 -18.70 -8.83
CA SER A 57 -0.44 -17.74 -8.47
C SER A 57 -0.48 -16.54 -9.41
N GLN A 58 0.68 -16.10 -9.93
CA GLN A 58 0.75 -15.02 -10.94
C GLN A 58 0.10 -15.44 -12.26
N GLU A 59 0.42 -16.63 -12.78
CA GLU A 59 -0.15 -17.14 -14.03
C GLU A 59 -1.68 -17.25 -13.95
N LEU A 60 -2.20 -17.78 -12.84
CA LEU A 60 -3.64 -17.85 -12.59
C LEU A 60 -4.26 -16.44 -12.49
N GLY A 61 -3.63 -15.55 -11.71
CA GLY A 61 -4.09 -14.17 -11.56
C GLY A 61 -4.15 -13.42 -12.88
N GLN A 62 -3.15 -13.61 -13.76
CA GLN A 62 -3.10 -12.98 -15.07
C GLN A 62 -4.16 -13.54 -16.02
N LYS A 63 -4.40 -14.85 -16.01
CA LYS A 63 -5.49 -15.47 -16.77
C LYS A 63 -6.84 -14.88 -16.35
N ILE A 64 -7.11 -14.82 -15.05
CA ILE A 64 -8.34 -14.24 -14.50
C ILE A 64 -8.48 -12.78 -14.92
N ALA A 65 -7.44 -11.97 -14.75
CA ALA A 65 -7.48 -10.55 -15.11
C ALA A 65 -7.77 -10.32 -16.60
N ASN A 66 -7.16 -11.12 -17.48
CA ASN A 66 -7.40 -11.06 -18.92
C ASN A 66 -8.86 -11.41 -19.26
N GLU A 67 -9.42 -12.46 -18.67
CA GLU A 67 -10.82 -12.84 -18.86
C GLU A 67 -11.77 -11.74 -18.38
N VAL A 68 -11.53 -11.16 -17.20
CA VAL A 68 -12.32 -10.05 -16.67
C VAL A 68 -12.30 -8.85 -17.61
N MET A 69 -11.11 -8.47 -18.09
CA MET A 69 -10.96 -7.31 -18.98
C MET A 69 -11.73 -7.52 -20.30
N MET A 70 -11.66 -8.72 -20.88
CA MET A 70 -12.42 -9.05 -22.09
C MET A 70 -13.94 -9.01 -21.85
N GLU A 71 -14.41 -9.55 -20.72
CA GLU A 71 -15.84 -9.53 -20.38
C GLU A 71 -16.36 -8.11 -20.15
N VAL A 72 -15.63 -7.29 -19.39
CA VAL A 72 -16.01 -5.89 -19.15
C VAL A 72 -15.99 -5.10 -20.46
N MET A 73 -14.98 -5.28 -21.31
CA MET A 73 -14.97 -4.64 -22.63
C MET A 73 -16.17 -5.06 -23.48
N ALA A 74 -16.53 -6.35 -23.49
CA ALA A 74 -17.71 -6.83 -24.21
C ALA A 74 -19.01 -6.24 -23.65
N GLU A 75 -19.14 -6.09 -22.33
CA GLU A 75 -20.30 -5.46 -21.69
C GLU A 75 -20.39 -3.96 -22.00
N VAL A 76 -19.26 -3.23 -21.95
CA VAL A 76 -19.18 -1.81 -22.32
C VAL A 76 -19.53 -1.61 -23.79
N GLN A 77 -19.06 -2.46 -24.70
CA GLN A 77 -19.38 -2.40 -26.13
C GLN A 77 -20.88 -2.65 -26.41
N LYS A 78 -21.51 -3.57 -25.65
CA LYS A 78 -22.95 -3.85 -25.75
C LYS A 78 -23.84 -2.72 -25.22
N ALA A 79 -23.32 -1.85 -24.34
CA ALA A 79 -24.08 -0.77 -23.72
C ALA A 79 -24.51 0.36 -24.69
N GLY A 80 -24.06 0.32 -25.96
CA GLY A 80 -24.79 0.90 -27.10
C GLY A 80 -25.16 2.38 -27.02
N GLY A 81 -24.42 3.21 -26.26
CA GLY A 81 -24.62 4.66 -26.22
C GLY A 81 -24.57 5.32 -24.84
N LYS A 82 -24.58 4.55 -23.74
CA LYS A 82 -24.22 5.06 -22.40
C LYS A 82 -22.89 4.46 -21.98
N GLN A 83 -21.82 5.20 -22.22
CA GLN A 83 -20.50 4.80 -21.74
C GLN A 83 -20.51 4.87 -20.21
N PRO A 84 -20.29 3.75 -19.50
CA PRO A 84 -20.20 3.78 -18.04
C PRO A 84 -19.06 4.68 -17.60
N SER A 85 -19.27 5.38 -16.48
CA SER A 85 -18.24 6.19 -15.84
C SER A 85 -17.05 5.33 -15.43
N GLN A 86 -15.91 5.97 -15.18
CA GLN A 86 -14.71 5.28 -14.71
C GLN A 86 -14.95 4.54 -13.38
N GLU A 87 -15.78 5.10 -12.50
CA GLU A 87 -16.18 4.46 -11.24
C GLU A 87 -17.03 3.20 -11.48
N GLU A 88 -17.98 3.26 -12.42
CA GLU A 88 -18.79 2.10 -12.80
C GLU A 88 -17.95 1.00 -13.45
N ILE A 89 -17.00 1.36 -14.31
CA ILE A 89 -16.03 0.41 -14.87
C ILE A 89 -15.18 -0.20 -13.77
N GLY A 90 -14.69 0.60 -12.81
CA GLY A 90 -13.93 0.13 -11.66
C GLY A 90 -14.72 -0.87 -10.79
N LYS A 91 -16.00 -0.58 -10.52
CA LYS A 91 -16.91 -1.49 -9.81
C LYS A 91 -17.13 -2.79 -10.57
N MET A 92 -17.35 -2.73 -11.88
CA MET A 92 -17.53 -3.92 -12.72
C MET A 92 -16.26 -4.79 -12.73
N LEU A 93 -15.09 -4.18 -12.90
CA LEU A 93 -13.79 -4.86 -12.86
C LEU A 93 -13.57 -5.52 -11.50
N GLY A 94 -13.72 -4.76 -10.40
CA GLY A 94 -13.54 -5.27 -9.04
C GLY A 94 -14.45 -6.44 -8.72
N LYS A 95 -15.75 -6.30 -9.03
CA LYS A 95 -16.75 -7.35 -8.83
C LYS A 95 -16.40 -8.61 -9.63
N LYS A 96 -16.18 -8.49 -10.95
CA LYS A 96 -15.87 -9.66 -11.79
C LYS A 96 -14.54 -10.32 -11.42
N MET A 97 -13.54 -9.53 -11.03
CA MET A 97 -12.27 -10.06 -10.54
C MET A 97 -12.47 -10.89 -9.28
N ALA A 98 -13.15 -10.34 -8.27
CA ALA A 98 -13.44 -11.04 -7.03
C ALA A 98 -14.30 -12.30 -7.28
N ASP A 99 -15.34 -12.21 -8.11
CA ASP A 99 -16.20 -13.34 -8.46
C ASP A 99 -15.41 -14.47 -9.14
N LYS A 100 -14.52 -14.15 -10.09
CA LYS A 100 -13.66 -15.18 -10.71
C LYS A 100 -12.63 -15.72 -9.74
N MET A 101 -12.04 -14.91 -8.85
CA MET A 101 -11.10 -15.43 -7.85
C MET A 101 -11.80 -16.35 -6.84
N ARG A 102 -13.05 -16.05 -6.43
CA ARG A 102 -13.88 -16.95 -5.62
C ARG A 102 -14.16 -18.26 -6.35
N ALA A 103 -14.53 -18.19 -7.63
CA ALA A 103 -14.78 -19.38 -8.45
C ALA A 103 -13.53 -20.26 -8.61
N ASN A 104 -12.33 -19.67 -8.60
CA ASN A 104 -11.05 -20.37 -8.73
C ASN A 104 -10.30 -20.48 -7.38
N LEU A 105 -11.00 -20.35 -6.24
CA LEU A 105 -10.36 -20.30 -4.92
C LEU A 105 -9.51 -21.55 -4.62
N ALA A 106 -9.97 -22.73 -5.04
CA ALA A 106 -9.21 -23.97 -4.83
C ALA A 106 -7.87 -23.96 -5.58
N GLU A 107 -7.87 -23.48 -6.83
CA GLU A 107 -6.65 -23.34 -7.64
C GLU A 107 -5.76 -22.22 -7.10
N LEU A 108 -6.35 -21.12 -6.61
CA LEU A 108 -5.62 -20.03 -5.97
C LEU A 108 -4.89 -20.52 -4.71
N LYS A 109 -5.58 -21.27 -3.84
CA LYS A 109 -4.98 -21.89 -2.66
C LYS A 109 -3.85 -22.82 -3.04
N LYS A 110 -4.09 -23.71 -4.01
CA LYS A 110 -3.08 -24.65 -4.50
C LYS A 110 -1.84 -23.91 -5.02
N GLY A 111 -2.02 -22.91 -5.88
CA GLY A 111 -0.94 -22.09 -6.40
C GLY A 111 -0.17 -21.37 -5.29
N ALA A 112 -0.87 -20.78 -4.33
CA ALA A 112 -0.25 -20.12 -3.19
C ALA A 112 0.55 -21.09 -2.30
N THR A 113 0.06 -22.33 -2.10
CA THR A 113 0.77 -23.35 -1.35
C THR A 113 2.02 -23.81 -2.10
N GLU A 114 1.91 -24.05 -3.41
CA GLU A 114 3.05 -24.41 -4.28
C GLU A 114 4.11 -23.31 -4.29
N ASP A 115 3.69 -22.06 -4.45
CA ASP A 115 4.58 -20.90 -4.46
C ASP A 115 5.30 -20.73 -3.11
N CYS A 116 4.56 -20.84 -2.00
CA CYS A 116 5.16 -20.83 -0.66
C CYS A 116 6.17 -21.97 -0.48
N THR A 117 5.84 -23.17 -0.93
CA THR A 117 6.71 -24.35 -0.78
C THR A 117 7.95 -24.24 -1.67
N ASN A 118 7.81 -23.68 -2.87
CA ASN A 118 8.93 -23.41 -3.77
C ASN A 118 9.89 -22.35 -3.21
N LEU A 119 9.35 -21.36 -2.49
CA LEU A 119 10.14 -20.28 -1.89
C LEU A 119 10.84 -20.73 -0.60
N TYR A 120 10.14 -21.46 0.27
CA TYR A 120 10.60 -21.77 1.63
C TYR A 120 11.09 -23.21 1.81
N GLY A 121 10.93 -24.07 0.80
CA GLY A 121 11.37 -25.46 0.81
C GLY A 121 10.24 -26.46 1.06
N GLN A 122 10.44 -27.68 0.54
CA GLN A 122 9.48 -28.80 0.67
C GLN A 122 9.28 -29.24 2.13
N ASP A 123 10.26 -29.03 3.00
CA ASP A 123 10.14 -29.28 4.44
C ASP A 123 9.15 -28.33 5.13
N LYS A 124 8.74 -27.23 4.47
CA LYS A 124 7.73 -26.27 4.95
C LYS A 124 6.34 -26.50 4.35
N ALA A 125 6.12 -27.55 3.57
CA ALA A 125 4.85 -27.79 2.88
C ALA A 125 3.63 -27.77 3.83
N SER A 126 3.73 -28.37 5.02
CA SER A 126 2.64 -28.35 6.01
C SER A 126 2.36 -26.95 6.57
N ASN A 127 3.40 -26.12 6.72
CA ASN A 127 3.25 -24.75 7.18
C ASN A 127 2.63 -23.88 6.09
N CYS A 128 3.08 -24.07 4.84
CA CYS A 128 2.52 -23.39 3.68
C CYS A 128 1.04 -23.71 3.50
N ALA A 129 0.65 -24.99 3.57
CA ALA A 129 -0.75 -25.42 3.51
C ALA A 129 -1.58 -24.77 4.64
N CYS A 130 -1.06 -24.75 5.87
CA CYS A 130 -1.72 -24.12 7.01
C CYS A 130 -1.96 -22.62 6.81
N VAL A 131 -0.93 -21.88 6.35
CA VAL A 131 -1.04 -20.44 6.08
C VAL A 131 -2.06 -20.17 4.98
N THR A 132 -2.02 -20.94 3.88
CA THR A 132 -2.99 -20.77 2.81
C THR A 132 -4.40 -21.10 3.27
N ASP A 133 -4.61 -22.17 4.05
CA ASP A 133 -5.95 -22.51 4.53
C ASP A 133 -6.53 -21.50 5.52
N LYS A 134 -5.67 -20.81 6.27
CA LYS A 134 -6.04 -19.79 7.25
C LYS A 134 -6.11 -18.37 6.68
N THR A 135 -5.71 -18.18 5.43
CA THR A 135 -5.77 -16.87 4.78
C THR A 135 -7.22 -16.46 4.57
N ASP A 136 -7.55 -15.22 4.95
CA ASP A 136 -8.87 -14.63 4.74
C ASP A 136 -9.04 -14.16 3.29
N TYR A 137 -9.33 -15.11 2.40
CA TYR A 137 -9.55 -14.82 0.99
C TYR A 137 -10.80 -13.98 0.76
N GLU A 138 -11.87 -14.14 1.53
CA GLU A 138 -13.08 -13.33 1.36
C GLU A 138 -12.82 -11.87 1.73
N GLY A 139 -12.08 -11.62 2.82
CA GLY A 139 -11.59 -10.29 3.15
C GLY A 139 -10.72 -9.70 2.03
N MET A 140 -9.81 -10.49 1.47
CA MET A 140 -8.98 -10.07 0.34
C MET A 140 -9.81 -9.74 -0.91
N PHE A 141 -10.82 -10.54 -1.24
CA PHE A 141 -11.70 -10.30 -2.38
C PHE A 141 -12.57 -9.05 -2.18
N ALA A 142 -13.08 -8.82 -0.96
CA ALA A 142 -13.81 -7.60 -0.63
C ALA A 142 -12.92 -6.35 -0.75
N LEU A 143 -11.64 -6.44 -0.38
CA LEU A 143 -10.67 -5.37 -0.58
C LEU A 143 -10.44 -5.09 -2.07
N ILE A 144 -10.32 -6.13 -2.90
CA ILE A 144 -10.19 -5.99 -4.36
C ILE A 144 -11.39 -5.25 -4.95
N GLU A 145 -12.61 -5.64 -4.57
CA GLU A 145 -13.84 -4.96 -5.01
C GLU A 145 -13.82 -3.47 -4.63
N LYS A 146 -13.46 -3.17 -3.39
CA LYS A 146 -13.42 -1.80 -2.87
C LYS A 146 -12.34 -0.96 -3.55
N GLN A 147 -11.12 -1.48 -3.69
CA GLN A 147 -9.99 -0.74 -4.27
C GLN A 147 -10.17 -0.49 -5.77
N MET A 148 -10.74 -1.44 -6.52
CA MET A 148 -11.01 -1.21 -7.94
C MET A 148 -12.19 -0.26 -8.17
N ALA A 149 -13.20 -0.27 -7.30
CA ALA A 149 -14.29 0.69 -7.34
C ALA A 149 -13.84 2.13 -6.99
N ASN A 150 -12.85 2.28 -6.11
CA ASN A 150 -12.32 3.58 -5.72
C ASN A 150 -10.82 3.51 -5.32
N PRO A 151 -9.89 3.74 -6.27
CA PRO A 151 -8.45 3.64 -6.02
C PRO A 151 -7.88 4.75 -5.12
N GLN A 152 -8.69 5.74 -4.70
CA GLN A 152 -8.27 6.83 -3.81
C GLN A 152 -8.46 6.48 -2.32
N THR A 153 -8.99 5.31 -1.97
CA THR A 153 -9.56 5.10 -0.62
C THR A 153 -8.55 4.77 0.48
N GLU A 154 -7.29 4.41 0.19
CA GLU A 154 -6.29 4.16 1.25
C GLU A 154 -4.91 4.69 0.83
N ARG A 155 -4.58 5.91 1.30
CA ARG A 155 -3.22 6.40 1.52
C ARG A 155 -2.94 6.44 3.01
#